data_AF-A0A1R3FGI3-F1
#
_entry.id   AF-A0A1R3FGI3-F1
#
_cell.length_a   1.000
_cell.length_b   1.000
_cell.length_c   1.000
_cell.angle_alpha   90.00
_cell.angle_beta   90.00
_cell.angle_gamma   90.00
#
_symmetry.space_group_name_H-M   'P 1'
#
loop_
_entity.id
_entity.type
_entity.pdbx_description
1 polymer ?
#
loop_
_entity_poly.entity_id
_entity_poly.type
_entity_poly.pdbx_seq_one_letter_code
_entity_poly.pdbx_strand_id
1 'polypeptide(L)'
;MSRRQIQYMMRNPKALMDFQTRGVLPSENKAPSTALRDLIEKIPPRLRVRFRGISLHPDLGFRSNQRFDNLEQLFIWLGGNQTLIGGRTMPYMSWSNKGFRKKLTVNDLLPFCSDYPTKEVLEKTLPKRIYTHG
;
A
#
# COMPACT_ATOMS: atom_id res chain seq x y z
N MET A 1 15.46 9.95 17.92
CA MET A 1 16.24 9.01 17.09
C MET A 1 15.65 7.62 17.26
N SER A 2 15.14 7.02 16.18
CA SER A 2 14.45 5.72 16.24
C SER A 2 15.42 4.54 16.13
N ARG A 3 15.02 3.36 16.64
CA ARG A 3 15.78 2.09 16.48
C ARG A 3 16.08 1.78 15.01
N ARG A 4 15.16 2.12 14.13
CA ARG A 4 15.24 1.96 12.68
C ARG A 4 16.34 2.84 12.07
N GLN A 5 16.40 4.11 12.46
CA GLN A 5 17.45 5.03 12.05
C GLN A 5 18.84 4.58 12.54
N ILE A 6 18.94 4.09 13.79
CA ILE A 6 20.19 3.51 14.33
C ILE A 6 20.66 2.34 13.47
N GLN A 7 19.78 1.37 13.23
CA GLN A 7 20.12 0.20 12.40
C GLN A 7 20.50 0.58 10.97
N TYR A 8 19.88 1.61 10.40
CA TYR A 8 20.25 2.12 9.08
C TYR A 8 21.66 2.71 9.08
N MET A 9 22.01 3.54 10.07
CA MET A 9 23.36 4.12 10.19
C MET A 9 24.42 3.06 10.41
N MET A 10 24.14 2.02 11.22
CA MET A 10 25.07 0.89 11.41
C MET A 10 25.35 0.13 10.10
N ARG A 11 24.40 0.13 9.15
CA ARG A 11 24.52 -0.54 7.85
C ARG A 11 24.99 0.39 6.73
N ASN A 12 25.00 1.71 6.96
CA ASN A 12 25.37 2.71 5.97
C ASN A 12 26.41 3.68 6.58
N PRO A 13 27.72 3.42 6.34
CA PRO A 13 28.81 4.23 6.90
C PRO A 13 28.72 5.71 6.56
N LYS A 14 28.22 6.05 5.36
CA LYS A 14 28.01 7.45 4.95
C LYS A 14 26.97 8.14 5.84
N ALA A 15 25.85 7.48 6.10
CA ALA A 15 24.81 8.03 6.97
C ALA A 15 25.28 8.17 8.43
N LEU A 16 26.14 7.25 8.91
CA LEU A 16 26.76 7.37 10.22
C LEU A 16 27.72 8.56 10.28
N MET A 17 28.54 8.76 9.24
CA MET A 17 29.46 9.89 9.14
C MET A 17 28.73 11.23 9.05
N ASP A 18 27.66 11.32 8.24
CA ASP A 18 26.81 12.50 8.13
C ASP A 18 26.17 12.86 9.48
N PHE A 19 25.77 11.84 10.27
CA PHE A 19 25.26 12.05 11.62
C PHE A 19 26.35 12.55 12.58
N GLN A 20 27.54 11.92 12.58
CA GLN A 20 28.64 12.30 13.48
C GLN A 20 29.18 13.70 13.18
N THR A 21 29.24 14.10 11.91
CA THR A 21 29.87 15.36 11.48
C THR A 21 28.90 16.53 11.41
N ARG A 22 27.62 16.28 11.06
CA ARG A 22 26.63 17.33 10.79
C ARG A 22 25.36 17.21 11.63
N GLY A 23 25.23 16.17 12.46
CA GLY A 23 24.01 15.89 13.22
C GLY A 23 22.82 15.48 12.35
N VAL A 24 23.03 15.15 11.07
CA VAL A 24 21.94 14.85 10.12
C VAL A 24 21.48 13.40 10.31
N LEU A 25 20.21 13.22 10.68
CA LEU A 25 19.59 11.91 10.79
C LEU A 25 19.01 11.43 9.44
N PRO A 26 19.05 10.12 9.15
CA PRO A 26 18.40 9.59 7.96
C PRO A 26 16.89 9.81 8.03
N SER A 27 16.29 10.20 6.91
CA SER A 27 14.84 10.43 6.82
C SER A 27 14.06 9.17 7.16
N GLU A 28 12.96 9.31 7.89
CA GLU A 28 12.04 8.22 8.23
C GLU A 28 10.63 8.64 7.84
N ASN A 29 10.10 8.05 6.77
CA ASN A 29 8.80 8.40 6.20
C ASN A 29 7.93 7.16 6.02
N LYS A 30 6.61 7.29 6.18
CA LYS A 30 5.69 6.21 5.78
C LYS A 30 5.79 6.00 4.26
N ALA A 31 5.63 4.75 3.82
CA ALA A 31 5.53 4.47 2.39
C ALA A 31 4.36 5.27 1.78
N PRO A 32 4.55 5.98 0.65
CA PRO A 32 3.53 6.85 0.07
C PRO A 32 2.22 6.12 -0.19
N SER A 33 1.11 6.69 0.24
CA SER A 33 -0.18 6.05 0.03
C SER A 33 -0.64 6.12 -1.42
N THR A 34 -1.48 5.17 -1.81
CA THR A 34 -2.17 5.13 -3.11
C THR A 34 -3.66 4.98 -2.85
N ALA A 35 -4.50 5.43 -3.77
CA ALA A 35 -5.96 5.30 -3.64
C ALA A 35 -6.39 3.84 -3.38
N LEU A 36 -5.69 2.87 -4.00
CA LEU A 36 -5.94 1.45 -3.81
C LEU A 36 -5.52 0.98 -2.41
N ARG A 37 -4.34 1.40 -1.93
CA ARG A 37 -3.91 1.10 -0.55
C ARG A 37 -4.88 1.68 0.47
N ASP A 38 -5.29 2.93 0.30
CA ASP A 38 -6.23 3.60 1.20
C ASP A 38 -7.61 2.91 1.23
N LEU A 39 -8.02 2.28 0.13
CA LEU A 39 -9.22 1.44 0.08
C LEU A 39 -9.00 0.14 0.86
N ILE A 40 -7.92 -0.60 0.56
CA ILE A 40 -7.64 -1.90 1.17
C ILE A 40 -7.41 -1.78 2.68
N GLU A 41 -6.78 -0.70 3.13
CA GLU A 41 -6.53 -0.42 4.55
C GLU A 41 -7.83 -0.39 5.36
N LYS A 42 -8.93 0.10 4.77
CA LYS A 42 -10.26 0.16 5.39
C LYS A 42 -10.98 -1.19 5.41
N ILE A 43 -10.51 -2.17 4.63
CA ILE A 43 -11.05 -3.54 4.62
C ILE A 43 -10.39 -4.31 5.78
N PRO A 44 -11.15 -5.01 6.65
CA PRO A 44 -10.57 -5.83 7.71
C PRO A 44 -9.64 -6.93 7.16
N PRO A 45 -8.51 -7.25 7.80
CA PRO A 45 -7.57 -8.26 7.32
C PRO A 45 -8.21 -9.63 7.04
N ARG A 46 -9.14 -10.07 7.90
CA ARG A 46 -9.90 -11.32 7.71
C ARG A 46 -10.69 -11.35 6.40
N LEU A 47 -11.18 -10.18 5.96
CA LEU A 47 -11.94 -10.06 4.72
C LEU A 47 -11.00 -9.94 3.51
N ARG A 48 -9.84 -9.28 3.64
CA ARG A 48 -8.85 -9.13 2.56
C ARG A 48 -8.39 -10.47 1.98
N VAL A 49 -8.17 -11.47 2.83
CA VAL A 49 -7.73 -12.82 2.40
C VAL A 49 -8.80 -13.55 1.57
N ARG A 50 -10.08 -13.13 1.66
CA ARG A 50 -11.18 -13.72 0.91
C ARG A 50 -11.35 -13.15 -0.50
N PHE A 51 -10.74 -12.01 -0.80
CA PHE A 51 -10.60 -11.55 -2.18
C PHE A 51 -9.45 -12.31 -2.82
N ARG A 52 -9.65 -12.84 -4.03
CA ARG A 52 -8.70 -13.71 -4.71
C ARG A 52 -8.38 -13.27 -6.14
N GLY A 53 -7.15 -13.56 -6.55
CA GLY A 53 -6.68 -13.36 -7.92
C GLY A 53 -6.80 -11.91 -8.40
N ILE A 54 -6.38 -10.96 -7.57
CA ILE A 54 -6.51 -9.53 -7.85
C ILE A 54 -5.45 -9.12 -8.85
N SER A 55 -5.87 -8.49 -9.94
CA SER A 55 -4.97 -7.95 -10.97
C SER A 55 -4.87 -6.43 -10.83
N LEU A 56 -3.66 -5.89 -10.89
CA LEU A 56 -3.48 -4.46 -11.02
C LEU A 56 -3.99 -3.98 -12.38
N HIS A 57 -4.45 -2.72 -12.43
CA HIS A 57 -4.98 -2.12 -13.63
C HIS A 57 -4.84 -0.58 -13.60
N PRO A 58 -4.79 0.10 -14.76
CA PRO A 58 -4.82 1.56 -14.84
C PRO A 58 -6.00 2.21 -14.11
N ASP A 59 -7.16 1.57 -14.10
CA ASP A 59 -8.35 2.05 -13.38
C ASP A 59 -8.21 1.98 -11.86
N LEU A 60 -7.26 1.19 -11.36
CA LEU A 60 -6.86 1.15 -9.95
C LEU A 60 -5.67 2.07 -9.65
N GLY A 61 -5.18 2.82 -10.65
CA GLY A 61 -4.06 3.75 -10.52
C GLY A 61 -2.68 3.12 -10.74
N PHE A 62 -2.60 1.99 -11.45
CA PHE A 62 -1.32 1.31 -11.71
C PHE A 62 -1.09 1.05 -13.20
N ARG A 63 0.16 1.16 -13.65
CA ARG A 63 0.59 0.88 -15.03
C ARG A 63 1.04 -0.58 -15.24
N SER A 64 0.70 -1.46 -14.30
CA SER A 64 1.10 -2.86 -14.28
C SER A 64 -0.15 -3.73 -14.27
N ASN A 65 -0.03 -4.93 -14.86
CA ASN A 65 -1.05 -5.99 -14.82
C ASN A 65 -0.63 -7.13 -13.88
N GLN A 66 0.24 -6.84 -12.91
CA GLN A 66 0.68 -7.83 -11.93
C GLN A 66 -0.51 -8.39 -11.15
N ARG A 67 -0.51 -9.70 -10.94
CA ARG A 67 -1.56 -10.43 -10.23
C ARG A 67 -1.08 -10.87 -8.84
N PHE A 68 -2.00 -10.87 -7.88
CA PHE A 68 -1.78 -11.25 -6.49
C PHE A 68 -2.84 -12.27 -6.06
N ASP A 69 -2.47 -13.19 -5.16
CA ASP A 69 -3.39 -14.24 -4.73
C ASP A 69 -4.52 -13.71 -3.87
N ASN A 70 -4.27 -12.65 -3.09
CA ASN A 70 -5.26 -11.98 -2.26
C ASN A 70 -4.92 -10.51 -1.95
N LEU A 71 -5.88 -9.78 -1.37
CA LEU A 71 -5.70 -8.35 -1.09
C LEU A 71 -4.66 -8.07 0.00
N GLU A 72 -4.40 -9.02 0.91
CA GLU A 72 -3.41 -8.81 1.96
C GLU A 72 -1.98 -8.84 1.38
N GLN A 73 -1.70 -9.74 0.44
CA GLN A 73 -0.44 -9.74 -0.30
C GLN A 73 -0.25 -8.44 -1.08
N LEU A 74 -1.30 -7.98 -1.77
CA LEU A 74 -1.28 -6.71 -2.48
C LEU A 74 -1.05 -5.53 -1.51
N PHE A 75 -1.73 -5.51 -0.36
CA PHE A 75 -1.55 -4.47 0.66
C PHE A 75 -0.11 -4.38 1.16
N ILE A 76 0.51 -5.53 1.45
CA ILE A 76 1.91 -5.59 1.88
C ILE A 76 2.84 -5.08 0.77
N TRP A 77 2.60 -5.49 -0.48
CA TRP A 77 3.37 -5.05 -1.64
C TRP A 77 3.27 -3.53 -1.87
N LEU A 78 2.10 -2.94 -1.60
CA LEU A 78 1.86 -1.48 -1.61
C LEU A 78 2.46 -0.72 -0.42
N GLY A 79 3.27 -1.39 0.41
CA GLY A 79 3.88 -0.77 1.58
C GLY A 79 2.96 -0.63 2.78
N GLY A 80 1.90 -1.44 2.85
CA GLY A 80 1.05 -1.57 4.03
C GLY A 80 1.91 -1.76 5.29
N ASN A 81 1.70 -0.90 6.29
CA ASN A 81 2.46 -0.87 7.55
C ASN A 81 3.99 -0.66 7.41
N GLN A 82 4.50 -0.31 6.23
CA GLN A 82 5.94 -0.11 6.01
C GLN A 82 6.38 1.35 6.23
N THR A 83 7.55 1.48 6.84
CA THR A 83 8.28 2.75 7.01
C THR A 83 9.57 2.69 6.22
N LEU A 84 9.79 3.71 5.39
CA LEU A 84 10.99 3.86 4.55
C LEU A 84 12.01 4.72 5.29
N ILE A 85 13.27 4.26 5.27
CA ILE A 85 14.39 4.94 5.92
C ILE A 85 15.44 5.28 4.88
N GLY A 86 15.99 6.50 4.94
CA GLY A 86 17.10 6.93 4.09
C GLY A 86 16.76 6.93 2.61
N GLY A 87 15.56 7.38 2.26
CA GLY A 87 15.13 7.55 0.86
C GLY A 87 14.90 6.26 0.08
N ARG A 88 14.78 5.10 0.74
CA ARG A 88 14.44 3.84 0.07
C ARG A 88 13.13 3.96 -0.70
N THR A 89 13.09 3.33 -1.88
CA THR A 89 11.88 3.21 -2.71
C THR A 89 11.31 1.80 -2.62
N MET A 90 10.00 1.68 -2.84
CA MET A 90 9.32 0.39 -2.93
C MET A 90 8.98 0.04 -4.38
N PRO A 91 8.90 -1.25 -4.75
CA PRO A 91 8.63 -1.67 -6.12
C PRO A 91 7.37 -1.06 -6.72
N TYR A 92 6.29 -0.94 -5.95
CA TYR A 92 5.03 -0.36 -6.45
C TYR A 92 5.15 1.09 -6.90
N MET A 93 6.14 1.83 -6.39
CA MET A 93 6.28 3.26 -6.63
C MET A 93 6.63 3.57 -8.10
N SER A 94 7.31 2.67 -8.81
CA SER A 94 7.59 2.82 -10.25
C SER A 94 6.37 2.53 -11.12
N TRP A 95 5.47 1.67 -10.66
CA TRP A 95 4.26 1.26 -11.37
C TRP A 95 3.05 2.14 -11.05
N SER A 96 3.09 2.88 -9.95
CA SER A 96 2.01 3.77 -9.52
C SER A 96 1.84 4.96 -10.47
N ASN A 97 0.59 5.24 -10.86
CA ASN A 97 0.25 6.42 -11.62
C ASN A 97 0.07 7.63 -10.70
N LYS A 98 1.08 8.50 -10.64
CA LYS A 98 1.08 9.71 -9.80
C LYS A 98 -0.05 10.71 -10.13
N GLY A 99 -0.60 10.65 -11.34
CA GLY A 99 -1.72 11.49 -11.77
C GLY A 99 -3.09 10.95 -11.36
N PHE A 100 -3.17 9.75 -10.78
CA PHE A 100 -4.43 9.12 -10.43
C PHE A 100 -5.07 9.81 -9.23
N ARG A 101 -6.23 10.43 -9.45
CA ARG A 101 -6.98 11.18 -8.42
C ARG A 101 -8.34 10.57 -8.06
N LYS A 102 -8.75 9.50 -8.74
CA LYS A 102 -10.05 8.85 -8.49
C LYS A 102 -10.03 8.21 -7.10
N LYS A 103 -11.06 8.48 -6.31
CA LYS A 103 -11.30 7.82 -5.03
C LYS A 103 -11.89 6.44 -5.32
N LEU A 104 -11.18 5.38 -4.95
CA LEU A 104 -11.62 4.01 -5.20
C LEU A 104 -12.62 3.52 -4.15
N THR A 105 -13.54 2.68 -4.63
CA THR A 105 -14.54 1.95 -3.84
C THR A 105 -14.37 0.45 -4.04
N VAL A 106 -15.04 -0.36 -3.22
CA VAL A 106 -15.02 -1.83 -3.39
C VAL A 106 -15.57 -2.21 -4.77
N ASN A 107 -16.60 -1.53 -5.26
CA ASN A 107 -17.17 -1.80 -6.58
C ASN A 107 -16.17 -1.58 -7.72
N ASP A 108 -15.25 -0.60 -7.59
CA ASP A 108 -14.17 -0.41 -8.57
C ASP A 108 -13.15 -1.55 -8.55
N LEU A 109 -13.02 -2.24 -7.41
CA LEU A 109 -12.06 -3.34 -7.22
C LEU A 109 -12.60 -4.69 -7.71
N LEU A 110 -13.92 -4.94 -7.60
CA LEU A 110 -14.53 -6.24 -7.91
C LEU A 110 -14.21 -6.75 -9.33
N PRO A 111 -14.26 -5.92 -10.40
CA PRO A 111 -13.97 -6.39 -11.76
C PRO A 111 -12.56 -6.96 -11.94
N PHE A 112 -11.63 -6.58 -11.07
CA PHE A 112 -10.23 -7.01 -11.13
C PHE A 112 -9.91 -8.18 -10.20
N CYS A 113 -10.91 -8.68 -9.46
CA CYS A 113 -10.80 -9.87 -8.63
C CYS A 113 -11.35 -11.08 -9.40
N SER A 114 -10.70 -12.24 -9.30
CA SER A 114 -11.25 -13.47 -9.86
C SER A 114 -12.34 -14.08 -8.99
N ASP A 115 -12.24 -13.89 -7.67
CA ASP A 115 -13.24 -14.32 -6.70
C ASP A 115 -13.24 -13.35 -5.51
N TYR A 116 -14.41 -13.16 -4.90
CA TYR A 116 -14.61 -12.20 -3.81
C TYR A 116 -15.82 -12.59 -2.94
N PRO A 117 -15.89 -12.13 -1.67
CA PRO A 117 -17.02 -12.43 -0.80
C PRO A 117 -18.36 -11.98 -1.39
N THR A 118 -19.43 -12.71 -1.09
CA THR A 118 -20.78 -12.34 -1.54
C THR A 118 -21.18 -10.95 -1.07
N LYS A 119 -22.05 -10.30 -1.85
CA LYS A 119 -22.54 -8.94 -1.58
C LYS A 119 -23.11 -8.78 -0.16
N GLU A 120 -23.83 -9.78 0.34
CA GLU A 120 -24.38 -9.77 1.70
C GLU A 120 -23.29 -9.71 2.79
N VAL A 121 -22.24 -10.55 2.65
CA VAL A 121 -21.10 -10.57 3.57
C VAL A 121 -20.38 -9.23 3.56
N LEU A 122 -20.19 -8.69 2.35
CA LEU A 122 -19.62 -7.39 2.12
C LEU A 122 -20.45 -6.32 2.86
N GLU A 123 -21.73 -6.17 2.56
CA GLU A 123 -22.59 -5.13 3.14
C GLU A 123 -22.71 -5.23 4.67
N LYS A 124 -22.67 -6.45 5.22
CA LYS A 124 -22.67 -6.67 6.68
C LYS A 124 -21.36 -6.23 7.34
N THR A 125 -20.23 -6.33 6.63
CA THR A 125 -18.89 -6.16 7.22
C THR A 125 -18.29 -4.77 6.97
N LEU A 126 -18.60 -4.12 5.85
CA LEU A 126 -18.05 -2.80 5.52
C LEU A 126 -19.14 -1.72 5.53
N PRO A 127 -18.81 -0.47 5.91
CA PRO A 127 -19.75 0.63 5.83
C PRO A 127 -20.05 1.05 4.38
N LYS A 128 -21.29 1.45 4.11
CA LYS A 128 -21.80 1.87 2.77
C LYS A 128 -20.89 2.84 2.02
N ARG A 129 -20.23 3.78 2.73
CA ARG A 129 -19.31 4.78 2.15
C ARG A 129 -18.08 4.22 1.42
N ILE A 130 -17.79 2.93 1.58
CA ILE A 130 -16.67 2.25 0.92
C ILE A 130 -17.17 1.47 -0.31
N TYR A 131 -18.47 1.22 -0.43
CA TYR A 131 -19.08 0.46 -1.53
C TYR A 131 -19.33 1.30 -2.77
N THR A 132 -19.92 2.48 -2.59
CA THR A 132 -20.40 3.31 -3.68
C THR A 132 -19.76 4.68 -3.62
N HIS A 133 -19.60 5.32 -4.77
CA HIS A 133 -19.41 6.77 -4.81
C HIS A 133 -20.69 7.38 -4.24
N GLY A 134 -20.60 7.88 -3.01
CA GLY A 134 -21.66 8.65 -2.39
C GLY A 134 -21.71 10.06 -2.93
#